data_AF-A0A3D1J4H1-F1
#
_entry.id   AF-A0A3D1J4H1-F1
#
_cell.length_a   1.000
_cell.length_b   1.000
_cell.length_c   1.000
_cell.angle_alpha   90.00
_cell.angle_beta   90.00
_cell.angle_gamma   90.00
#
_symmetry.space_group_name_H-M   'P 1'
#
loop_
_entity.id
_entity.type
_entity.pdbx_description
1 polymer ?
#
loop_
_entity_poly.entity_id
_entity_poly.type
_entity_poly.pdbx_seq_one_letter_code
_entity_poly.pdbx_strand_id
1 'polypeptide(L)' 'MTTNLLNLPGYKVVGVEESAHDYHINAEISNPPFTCEGCGSDRLIGHGRNAQVIRDMPT' A
#
# COMPACT_ATOMS: atom_id res chain seq x y z
N MET A 1 -8.94 -17.41 4.69
CA MET A 1 -8.39 -17.10 3.35
C MET A 1 -8.47 -15.59 3.20
N THR A 2 -7.36 -14.86 3.28
CA THR A 2 -7.35 -13.41 3.05
C THR A 2 -7.36 -13.18 1.54
N THR A 3 -8.53 -12.92 0.98
CA THR A 3 -8.69 -12.52 -0.42
C THR A 3 -7.95 -11.21 -0.64
N ASN A 4 -7.02 -11.17 -1.60
CA ASN A 4 -6.44 -9.91 -2.08
C ASN A 4 -7.54 -9.13 -2.79
N LEU A 5 -8.34 -8.39 -2.01
CA LEU A 5 -9.41 -7.52 -2.53
C LEU A 5 -8.80 -6.40 -3.39
N LEU A 6 -7.60 -5.95 -3.02
CA LEU A 6 -6.76 -5.08 -3.84
C LEU A 6 -6.10 -5.90 -4.94
N ASN A 7 -6.57 -5.75 -6.18
CA ASN A 7 -5.91 -6.28 -7.39
C ASN A 7 -4.63 -5.47 -7.74
N LEU A 8 -3.81 -5.16 -6.74
CA LEU A 8 -2.57 -4.40 -6.89
C LEU A 8 -1.38 -5.30 -6.51
N PRO A 9 -0.60 -5.79 -7.48
CA PRO A 9 0.46 -6.78 -7.23
C PRO A 9 1.61 -6.24 -6.36
N GLY A 10 1.78 -4.91 -6.29
CA GLY A 10 2.77 -4.25 -5.45
C GLY A 10 2.37 -4.17 -3.97
N TYR A 11 1.13 -4.50 -3.61
CA TYR A 11 0.60 -4.31 -2.26
C TYR A 11 0.12 -5.63 -1.67
N LYS A 12 0.32 -5.78 -0.37
CA LYS A 12 -0.16 -6.90 0.42
C LYS A 12 -1.22 -6.39 1.38
N VAL A 13 -2.42 -6.97 1.31
CA VAL A 13 -3.48 -6.70 2.27
C VAL A 13 -3.07 -7.25 3.64
N VAL A 14 -3.00 -6.37 4.64
CA VAL A 14 -2.68 -6.71 6.04
C VAL A 14 -3.92 -6.72 6.93
N GLY A 15 -5.00 -6.05 6.52
CA GLY A 15 -6.27 -6.07 7.21
C GLY A 15 -7.42 -5.61 6.32
N VAL A 16 -8.61 -6.14 6.58
CA VAL A 16 -9.85 -5.73 5.92
C VAL A 16 -10.90 -5.56 7.01
N GLU A 17 -11.48 -4.38 7.07
CA GLU A 17 -12.66 -4.10 7.90
C GLU A 17 -13.83 -3.84 6.95
N GLU A 18 -14.89 -4.65 7.10
CA GLU A 18 -16.11 -4.55 6.31
C GLU A 18 -17.16 -3.78 7.11
N SER A 19 -17.73 -2.75 6.48
CA SER A 19 -18.88 -1.99 6.98
C SER A 19 -20.12 -2.31 6.13
N ALA A 20 -21.28 -1.80 6.53
CA ALA A 20 -22.53 -1.97 5.77
C ALA A 20 -22.48 -1.36 4.36
N HIS A 21 -21.56 -0.41 4.12
CA HIS A 21 -21.50 0.35 2.86
C HIS A 21 -20.12 0.36 2.21
N ASP A 22 -19.06 0.05 2.95
CA ASP A 22 -17.68 0.28 2.51
C ASP A 22 -16.73 -0.83 3.01
N TYR A 23 -15.59 -0.97 2.33
CA TYR A 23 -14.46 -1.76 2.78
C TYR A 23 -13.30 -0.85 3.15
N HIS A 24 -12.80 -0.94 4.37
CA HIS A 24 -11.53 -0.34 4.76
C HIS A 24 -10.43 -1.39 4.64
N ILE A 25 -9.53 -1.19 3.67
CA ILE A 25 -8.45 -2.11 3.41
C ILE A 25 -7.14 -1.48 3.86
N ASN A 26 -6.49 -2.11 4.83
CA ASN A 26 -5.12 -1.79 5.22
C ASN A 26 -4.17 -2.63 4.38
N ALA A 27 -3.25 -1.98 3.66
CA ALA A 27 -2.27 -2.65 2.82
C ALA A 27 -0.87 -2.08 3.03
N GLU A 28 0.13 -2.95 2.94
CA GLU A 28 1.55 -2.58 2.97
C GLU A 28 2.22 -2.87 1.62
N ILE A 29 3.29 -2.16 1.30
CA ILE A 29 4.09 -2.40 0.10
C ILE A 29 4.78 -3.76 0.24
N SER A 30 4.57 -4.63 -0.75
CA SER A 30 5.14 -5.99 -0.77
C SER A 30 6.64 -6.00 -1.08
N ASN A 31 7.08 -5.16 -2.02
CA ASN A 31 8.47 -5.05 -2.44
C ASN A 31 8.90 -3.58 -2.44
N PRO A 32 9.39 -3.06 -1.30
CA PRO A 32 9.89 -1.69 -1.25
C PRO A 32 11.14 -1.55 -2.14
N PRO A 33 11.35 -0.39 -2.77
CA PRO A 33 12.56 -0.15 -3.53
C PRO A 33 13.76 -0.16 -2.59
N PHE A 34 14.81 -0.89 -2.96
CA PHE A 34 16.10 -0.90 -2.25
C PHE A 34 17.12 0.04 -2.89
N THR A 35 16.84 0.51 -4.11
CA THR A 35 17.68 1.42 -4.87
C THR A 35 16.83 2.55 -5.46
N CYS A 36 17.41 3.74 -5.59
CA CYS A 36 16.75 4.85 -6.26
C CYS A 36 16.63 4.57 -7.76
N GLU A 37 15.41 4.63 -8.33
CA GLU A 37 15.19 4.40 -9.76
C GLU A 37 15.86 5.46 -10.66
N GLY A 38 16.15 6.66 -10.12
CA GLY A 38 16.80 7.74 -10.87
C GLY A 38 18.33 7.66 -10.91
N CYS A 39 18.99 7.26 -9.82
CA CYS A 39 20.46 7.28 -9.72
C CYS A 39 21.10 5.93 -9.35
N GLY A 40 20.31 4.88 -9.09
CA GLY A 40 20.80 3.54 -8.73
C GLY A 40 21.43 3.44 -7.33
N SER A 41 21.46 4.53 -6.56
CA SER A 41 21.99 4.53 -5.20
C SER A 41 21.16 3.64 -4.28
N ASP A 42 21.83 2.79 -3.50
CA ASP A 42 21.26 1.98 -2.41
C ASP A 42 21.04 2.79 -1.13
N ARG A 43 21.59 4.00 -1.09
CA ARG A 43 21.52 4.91 0.05
C ARG A 43 20.21 5.70 0.06
N LEU A 44 19.10 4.97 0.16
CA LEU A 44 17.76 5.55 0.27
C LEU A 44 17.56 6.16 1.66
N ILE A 45 17.36 7.47 1.70
CA ILE A 45 16.96 8.17 2.93
C ILE A 45 15.44 8.02 3.05
N GLY A 46 14.99 7.07 3.87
CA GLY A 46 13.58 6.88 4.16
C GLY A 46 13.06 8.02 5.04
N HIS A 47 12.21 8.89 4.51
CA HIS A 47 11.52 9.95 5.28
C HIS A 47 10.35 9.41 6.14
N GLY A 48 10.47 8.20 6.69
CA GLY A 48 9.40 7.51 7.39
C GLY A 48 8.35 6.88 6.45
N ARG A 49 7.39 6.13 7.03
CA ARG A 49 6.26 5.56 6.30
C ARG A 49 5.21 6.66 6.08
N ASN A 50 4.86 6.95 4.83
CA ASN A 50 3.75 7.85 4.50
C ASN A 50 2.48 7.02 4.33
N ALA A 51 1.64 6.97 5.37
CA ALA A 51 0.33 6.34 5.25
C ALA A 51 -0.57 7.24 4.38
N GLN A 52 -1.05 6.71 3.27
CA GLN A 52 -1.98 7.40 2.38
C GLN A 52 -3.34 6.72 2.42
N VAL A 53 -4.39 7.54 2.53
CA VAL A 53 -5.77 7.08 2.42
C VAL A 53 -6.23 7.40 1.01
N ILE A 54 -6.53 6.35 0.25
CA ILE A 54 -7.09 6.44 -1.10
C ILE A 54 -8.56 6.04 -1.01
N ARG A 55 -9.44 6.83 -1.62
CA ARG A 55 -10.87 6.55 -1.72
C ARG A 55 -11.23 6.41 -3.18
N ASP A 56 -11.97 5.35 -3.52
CA ASP A 56 -12.42 5.13 -4.90
C ASP A 56 -13.44 6.18 -5.36
N MET A 57 -14.25 6.69 -4.42
CA MET A 57 -15.26 7.71 -4.71
C MET A 57 -14.86 9.04 -4.07
N PRO A 58 -15.02 10.18 -4.79
CA PRO A 58 -14.84 11.49 -4.19
C PRO A 58 -15.88 11.71 -3.08
N THR A 59 -15.43 12.32 -1.98
CA THR A 59 -16.26 12.79 -0.87
C THR A 59 -17.00 14.07 -1.22
#